data_AF-A0A0G3EPW7-F1
#
_entry.id   AF-A0A0G3EPW7-F1
#
_cell.length_a   1.000
_cell.length_b   1.000
_cell.length_c   1.000
_cell.angle_alpha   90.00
_cell.angle_beta   90.00
_cell.angle_gamma   90.00
#
_symmetry.space_group_name_H-M   'P 1'
#
loop_
_entity.id
_entity.type
_entity.pdbx_description
1 polymer ?
#
loop_
_entity_poly.entity_id
_entity_poly.type
_entity_poly.pdbx_seq_one_letter_code
_entity_poly.pdbx_strand_id
1 'polypeptide(L)'
;MDMRKTVYVLAMASLSALAVSAHAYSGQQYANEAKVSLDNARATALQARPGKVTDEELEKESGGSGLRYSFDIKAGAKTYEVGVDAQTGKVLENKAEGPHPD
;
A
#
# COMPACT_ATOMS: atom_id res chain seq x y z
N MET A 1 -28.59 -19.48 50.71
CA MET A 1 -29.10 -18.25 50.07
C MET A 1 -28.25 -17.91 48.87
N ASP A 2 -28.84 -17.91 47.69
CA ASP A 2 -28.41 -17.16 46.52
C ASP A 2 -28.15 -15.67 46.83
N MET A 3 -27.21 -15.06 46.10
CA MET A 3 -27.49 -13.80 45.40
C MET A 3 -26.44 -13.55 44.30
N ARG A 4 -26.90 -13.67 43.05
CA ARG A 4 -26.27 -13.14 41.85
C ARG A 4 -26.14 -11.61 41.93
N LYS A 5 -24.99 -11.06 41.54
CA LYS A 5 -24.89 -9.68 41.01
C LYS A 5 -23.97 -9.66 39.81
N THR A 6 -24.58 -9.81 38.64
CA THR A 6 -24.00 -9.40 37.36
C THR A 6 -23.88 -7.88 37.35
N VAL A 7 -22.71 -7.34 37.07
CA VAL A 7 -22.52 -5.94 36.66
C VAL A 7 -21.62 -5.94 35.43
N TYR A 8 -22.19 -5.52 34.32
CA TYR A 8 -21.48 -5.17 33.09
C TYR A 8 -20.75 -3.84 33.33
N VAL A 9 -19.46 -3.78 33.01
CA VAL A 9 -18.74 -2.51 32.80
C VAL A 9 -18.18 -2.48 31.39
N LEU A 10 -18.44 -1.33 30.78
CA LEU A 10 -18.29 -0.90 29.40
C LEU A 10 -16.89 -1.12 28.79
N ALA A 11 -16.94 -1.44 27.49
CA ALA A 11 -16.07 -0.98 26.41
C ALA A 11 -14.68 -0.43 26.80
N MET A 12 -13.67 -1.29 26.75
CA MET A 12 -12.34 -0.84 26.35
C MET A 12 -12.26 -0.93 24.83
N ALA A 13 -12.57 0.18 24.17
CA ALA A 13 -12.13 0.40 22.80
C ALA A 13 -10.60 0.49 22.83
N SER A 14 -9.92 -0.64 22.62
CA SER A 14 -8.50 -0.63 22.29
C SER A 14 -8.37 -0.11 20.87
N LEU A 15 -8.38 1.22 20.73
CA LEU A 15 -7.91 1.89 19.53
C LEU A 15 -6.38 1.75 19.54
N SER A 16 -5.89 0.60 19.11
CA SER A 16 -4.47 0.44 18.78
C SER A 16 -4.19 1.36 17.60
N ALA A 17 -3.70 2.56 17.91
CA ALA A 17 -3.16 3.49 16.94
C ALA A 17 -2.04 2.78 16.17
N LEU A 18 -2.34 2.33 14.95
CA LEU A 18 -1.32 2.02 13.98
C LEU A 18 -0.71 3.37 13.60
N ALA A 19 0.32 3.77 14.34
CA ALA A 19 1.27 4.74 13.85
C ALA A 19 1.93 4.09 12.63
N VAL A 20 1.31 4.29 11.45
CA VAL A 20 1.97 3.99 10.19
C VAL A 20 3.08 5.03 10.09
N SER A 21 4.27 4.62 10.51
CA SER A 21 5.50 5.34 10.23
C SER A 21 5.48 5.73 8.76
N ALA A 22 5.48 7.04 8.50
CA ALA A 22 5.78 7.58 7.19
C ALA A 22 7.25 7.23 6.92
N HIS A 23 7.49 6.01 6.46
CA HIS A 23 8.76 5.63 5.88
C HIS A 23 8.87 6.48 4.62
N ALA A 24 9.92 7.31 4.54
CA ALA A 24 10.18 8.08 3.34
C ALA A 24 10.41 7.08 2.21
N TYR A 25 9.49 7.03 1.25
CA TYR A 25 9.62 6.23 0.04
C TYR A 25 10.32 7.06 -1.04
N SER A 26 10.96 6.37 -1.99
CA SER A 26 11.65 7.03 -3.09
C SER A 26 10.67 7.90 -3.89
N GLY A 27 11.10 9.10 -4.23
CA GLY A 27 10.27 10.03 -5.00
C GLY A 27 9.12 10.70 -4.26
N GLN A 28 9.12 10.70 -2.91
CA GLN A 28 8.19 11.49 -2.10
C GLN A 28 8.12 12.98 -2.49
N GLN A 29 9.17 13.54 -3.10
CA GLN A 29 9.19 14.89 -3.66
C GLN A 29 8.09 15.13 -4.72
N TYR A 30 7.61 14.08 -5.40
CA TYR A 30 6.53 14.14 -6.39
C TYR A 30 5.15 13.90 -5.77
N ALA A 31 5.04 13.64 -4.46
CA ALA A 31 3.76 13.31 -3.82
C ALA A 31 2.70 14.42 -4.00
N ASN A 32 3.12 15.68 -4.07
CA ASN A 32 2.21 16.81 -4.30
C ASN A 32 1.64 16.85 -5.73
N GLU A 33 2.24 16.12 -6.68
CA GLU A 33 1.74 16.01 -8.06
C GLU A 33 0.69 14.88 -8.17
N ALA A 34 0.69 13.90 -7.27
CA ALA A 34 -0.23 12.77 -7.29
C ALA A 34 -1.65 13.17 -6.83
N LYS A 35 -2.67 12.61 -7.50
CA LYS A 35 -4.09 12.74 -7.08
C LYS A 35 -4.57 11.52 -6.30
N VAL A 36 -3.94 10.38 -6.53
CA VAL A 36 -4.16 9.14 -5.78
C VAL A 36 -3.17 9.11 -4.63
N SER A 37 -3.64 8.84 -3.41
CA SER A 37 -2.75 8.67 -2.27
C SER A 37 -1.96 7.36 -2.39
N LEU A 38 -0.79 7.31 -1.76
CA LEU A 38 0.02 6.09 -1.67
C LEU A 38 -0.81 4.92 -1.12
N ASP A 39 -1.62 5.13 -0.07
CA ASP A 39 -2.45 4.07 0.51
C ASP A 39 -3.49 3.51 -0.47
N ASN A 40 -4.13 4.38 -1.27
CA ASN A 40 -5.11 3.95 -2.27
C ASN A 40 -4.43 3.21 -3.42
N ALA A 41 -3.26 3.69 -3.85
CA ALA A 41 -2.45 3.03 -4.87
C ALA A 41 -1.98 1.65 -4.39
N ARG A 42 -1.49 1.57 -3.15
CA ARG A 42 -1.07 0.31 -2.50
C ARG A 42 -2.22 -0.68 -2.39
N ALA A 43 -3.41 -0.24 -1.99
CA ALA A 43 -4.59 -1.09 -1.94
C ALA A 43 -4.96 -1.62 -3.33
N THR A 44 -4.88 -0.76 -4.37
CA THR A 44 -5.10 -1.16 -5.75
C THR A 44 -4.07 -2.18 -6.22
N ALA A 45 -2.80 -1.97 -5.89
CA ALA A 45 -1.71 -2.87 -6.23
C ALA A 45 -1.90 -4.25 -5.57
N LEU A 46 -2.25 -4.28 -4.28
CA LEU A 46 -2.54 -5.52 -3.54
C LEU A 46 -3.80 -6.24 -4.04
N GLN A 47 -4.78 -5.52 -4.57
CA GLN A 47 -5.94 -6.12 -5.23
C GLN A 47 -5.53 -6.79 -6.56
N ALA A 48 -4.67 -6.13 -7.34
CA ALA A 48 -4.16 -6.69 -8.59
C ALA A 48 -3.18 -7.86 -8.36
N ARG A 49 -2.44 -7.81 -7.26
CA ARG A 49 -1.45 -8.81 -6.86
C ARG A 49 -1.48 -9.05 -5.34
N PRO A 50 -2.20 -10.08 -4.88
CA PRO A 50 -2.14 -10.46 -3.47
C PRO A 50 -0.72 -10.87 -3.05
N GLY A 51 -0.22 -10.30 -1.97
CA GLY A 51 1.12 -10.56 -1.46
C GLY A 51 1.51 -9.58 -0.36
N LYS A 52 2.82 -9.45 -0.13
CA LYS A 52 3.38 -8.47 0.80
C LYS A 52 4.16 -7.43 0.01
N VAL A 53 3.80 -6.16 0.16
CA VAL A 53 4.63 -5.05 -0.36
C VAL A 53 5.97 -5.06 0.37
N THR A 54 7.06 -5.13 -0.40
CA THR A 54 8.43 -5.10 0.09
C THR A 54 9.15 -3.82 -0.24
N ASP A 55 8.75 -3.13 -1.30
CA ASP A 55 9.22 -1.80 -1.65
C ASP A 55 8.11 -0.96 -2.31
N GLU A 56 8.27 0.36 -2.28
CA GLU A 56 7.34 1.29 -2.91
C GLU A 56 8.04 2.58 -3.33
N GLU A 57 7.72 3.06 -4.52
CA GLU A 57 8.32 4.27 -5.10
C GLU A 57 7.26 5.13 -5.80
N LEU A 58 7.57 6.41 -5.99
CA LEU A 58 6.81 7.31 -6.85
C LEU A 58 7.73 7.97 -7.87
N GLU A 59 7.48 7.74 -9.15
CA GLU A 59 8.41 8.09 -10.21
C GLU A 59 7.74 8.75 -11.40
N LYS A 60 8.53 9.54 -12.13
CA LYS A 60 8.15 10.08 -13.43
C LYS A 60 8.66 9.14 -14.52
N GLU A 61 7.76 8.28 -14.99
CA GLU A 61 8.02 7.30 -16.03
C GLU A 61 7.04 7.49 -17.19
N SER A 62 7.46 7.16 -18.42
CA SER A 62 6.55 7.16 -19.57
C SER A 62 5.46 6.08 -19.44
N GLY A 63 4.20 6.47 -19.59
CA GLY A 63 3.05 5.58 -19.46
C GLY A 63 1.97 6.21 -18.60
N GLY A 64 0.71 5.87 -18.88
CA GLY A 64 -0.43 6.50 -18.20
C GLY A 64 -0.37 8.03 -18.26
N SER A 65 -0.38 8.66 -17.10
CA SER A 65 -0.30 10.10 -16.88
C SER A 65 1.13 10.66 -16.75
N GLY A 66 2.16 9.81 -16.80
CA GLY A 66 3.56 10.21 -16.62
C GLY A 66 4.01 10.28 -15.16
N LEU A 67 3.16 9.84 -14.22
CA LEU A 67 3.48 9.71 -12.79
C LEU A 67 2.94 8.37 -12.28
N ARG A 68 3.80 7.54 -11.71
CA ARG A 68 3.51 6.14 -11.37
C ARG A 68 3.96 5.84 -9.94
N TYR A 69 3.10 5.18 -9.17
CA TYR A 69 3.54 4.42 -8.01
C TYR A 69 4.01 3.04 -8.48
N SER A 70 5.18 2.60 -8.05
CA SER A 70 5.65 1.23 -8.24
C SER A 70 5.64 0.50 -6.90
N PHE A 71 5.24 -0.78 -6.92
CA PHE A 71 5.19 -1.62 -5.74
C PHE A 71 5.80 -2.97 -6.03
N ASP A 72 6.84 -3.32 -5.29
CA ASP A 72 7.38 -4.67 -5.28
C ASP A 72 6.56 -5.52 -4.34
N ILE A 73 5.91 -6.55 -4.87
CA ILE A 73 5.01 -7.40 -4.13
C ILE A 73 5.54 -8.83 -4.13
N LYS A 74 6.01 -9.27 -2.96
CA LYS A 74 6.40 -10.65 -2.72
C LYS A 74 5.16 -11.55 -2.63
N ALA A 75 5.04 -12.47 -3.58
CA ALA A 75 3.98 -13.47 -3.67
C ALA A 75 4.61 -14.88 -3.74
N GLY A 76 4.69 -15.54 -2.58
CA GLY A 76 5.40 -16.81 -2.44
C GLY A 76 6.91 -16.64 -2.62
N ALA A 77 7.50 -17.37 -3.57
CA ALA A 77 8.93 -17.36 -3.85
C ALA A 77 9.36 -16.31 -4.90
N LYS A 78 8.43 -15.51 -5.41
CA LYS A 78 8.67 -14.53 -6.49
C LYS A 78 8.26 -13.13 -6.05
N THR A 79 8.97 -12.14 -6.57
CA THR A 79 8.58 -10.72 -6.50
C THR A 79 7.94 -10.30 -7.80
N TYR A 80 6.95 -9.43 -7.69
CA TYR A 80 6.21 -8.88 -8.81
C TYR A 80 6.14 -7.38 -8.65
N GLU A 81 6.49 -6.67 -9.71
CA GLU A 81 6.32 -5.24 -9.79
C GLU A 81 4.90 -4.92 -10.24
N VAL A 82 4.22 -4.04 -9.51
CA VAL A 82 2.88 -3.54 -9.84
C VAL A 82 2.90 -2.02 -9.90
N GLY A 83 2.77 -1.51 -11.13
CA GLY A 83 2.66 -0.08 -11.41
C GLY A 83 1.23 0.42 -11.32
N VAL A 84 0.99 1.49 -10.57
CA VAL A 84 -0.31 2.17 -10.46
C VAL A 84 -0.15 3.63 -10.86
N ASP A 85 -0.97 4.09 -11.80
CA ASP A 85 -1.00 5.48 -12.23
C ASP A 85 -1.39 6.42 -11.07
N ALA A 86 -0.52 7.37 -10.73
CA ALA A 86 -0.68 8.23 -9.57
C ALA A 86 -1.75 9.34 -9.75
N GLN A 87 -2.30 9.51 -10.97
CA GLN A 87 -3.37 10.47 -11.26
C GLN A 87 -4.75 9.82 -11.30
N THR A 88 -4.83 8.57 -11.75
CA THR A 88 -6.08 7.87 -12.08
C THR A 88 -6.32 6.62 -11.25
N GLY A 89 -5.28 6.05 -10.65
CA GLY A 89 -5.34 4.80 -9.88
C GLY A 89 -5.40 3.56 -10.76
N LYS A 90 -5.24 3.70 -12.09
CA LYS A 90 -5.26 2.58 -13.01
C LYS A 90 -3.99 1.74 -12.86
N VAL A 91 -4.13 0.42 -12.84
CA VAL A 91 -2.98 -0.50 -12.95
C VAL A 91 -2.37 -0.34 -14.35
N LEU A 92 -1.09 0.02 -14.37
CA LEU A 92 -0.26 0.16 -15.57
C LEU A 92 0.57 -1.10 -15.82
N GLU A 93 0.96 -1.79 -14.74
CA GLU A 93 1.79 -2.99 -14.84
C GLU A 93 1.48 -4.01 -13.73
N ASN A 94 1.71 -5.29 -14.03
CA ASN A 94 1.72 -6.39 -13.07
C ASN A 94 2.55 -7.52 -13.67
N LYS A 95 3.86 -7.49 -13.45
CA LYS A 95 4.81 -8.44 -14.06
C LYS A 95 5.77 -9.01 -13.02
N ALA A 96 6.36 -10.17 -13.30
CA ALA A 96 7.44 -10.67 -12.44
C ALA A 96 8.63 -9.71 -12.53
N GLU A 97 9.25 -9.44 -11.39
CA GLU A 97 10.43 -8.58 -11.32
C GLU A 97 11.55 -9.15 -12.18
N GLY A 98 12.24 -8.25 -12.90
CA GLY A 98 13.31 -8.63 -13.80
C GLY A 98 14.59 -9.04 -13.05
N PRO A 99 15.58 -9.62 -13.76
CA PRO A 99 16.90 -9.92 -13.19
C PRO A 99 17.72 -8.67 -12.82
N HIS A 100 17.22 -7.48 -13.16
CA HIS A 100 17.76 -6.19 -12.74
C HIS A 100 16.64 -5.46 -11.97
N PRO A 101 16.48 -5.76 -10.67
CA PRO A 101 15.62 -4.94 -9.81
C PRO A 101 16.26 -3.56 -9.67
N ASP A 102 15.43 -2.52 -9.69
CA ASP A 102 15.85 -1.13 -9.54
C ASP A 102 16.41 -0.82 -8.14
#